data_AF-A0A9W6F4B4-F1
#
_entry.id   AF-A0A9W6F4B4-F1
#
_cell.length_a   1.000
_cell.length_b   1.000
_cell.length_c   1.000
_cell.angle_alpha   90.00
_cell.angle_beta   90.00
_cell.angle_gamma   90.00
#
_symmetry.space_group_name_H-M   'P 1'
#
loop_
_entity.id
_entity.type
_entity.pdbx_description
1 polymer ?
#
loop_
_entity_poly.entity_id
_entity_poly.type
_entity_poly.pdbx_seq_one_letter_code
_entity_poly.pdbx_strand_id
1 'polypeptide(L)'
;MGPRSAATAAAPAATRGSVAFGGSRLLRIPALPRCRCRRAAAAAATPLAFRENEVKPDLNVGVKEQAEAFRIGQAQRLTRRGWAVLDKKGTLTPWSHTPGELGPRQVDIRVTHNGLCHTDLHMRDDDWGLSKFPFIPGHEVVGEVVAVGESVDSMRPGDRVGVGWIADSCRRCLACLRGDENVCEKGYTGLIVEGNHGGFQEICRVRSDFVYSIPDGLGSASAAPLLCAGVTVYAPLRRHLTRPGARVGVLGVGGLGHLALQFANKMGGDVTALDISPDKEEESRQLGAHSFRTWGSATGAEEGLQGHFDVILNCASANIPTGQLLSLLKNDGTLVQVGIPGGGATMSVPLQDLVFGQKKVAGTIVGGRADMQEMLDFAGVHGVRPLVELMPLSEVNEGMKRVAEGKARYRVVLISDWQ
;
A
#
# COMPACT_ATOMS: atom_id res chain seq x y z
N MET A 1 -58.50 -8.95 -2.70
CA MET A 1 -59.67 -8.10 -3.04
C MET A 1 -59.78 -7.03 -1.97
N GLY A 2 -59.70 -5.74 -2.34
CA GLY A 2 -59.97 -4.61 -1.42
C GLY A 2 -61.47 -4.45 -1.11
N PRO A 3 -61.93 -3.39 -0.40
CA PRO A 3 -61.39 -2.04 -0.50
C PRO A 3 -61.18 -1.27 0.82
N ARG A 4 -60.56 -0.10 0.64
CA ARG A 4 -60.32 1.00 1.59
C ARG A 4 -61.61 1.71 2.00
N SER A 5 -61.62 2.31 3.20
CA SER A 5 -62.42 3.51 3.47
C SER A 5 -61.58 4.54 4.23
N ALA A 6 -61.69 5.79 3.79
CA ALA A 6 -61.01 6.96 4.31
C ALA A 6 -61.92 7.71 5.28
N ALA A 7 -61.36 8.29 6.34
CA ALA A 7 -62.02 9.34 7.11
C ALA A 7 -61.00 10.43 7.46
N THR A 8 -61.19 11.58 6.83
CA THR A 8 -60.58 12.88 7.06
C THR A 8 -61.03 13.49 8.39
N ALA A 9 -60.12 14.06 9.17
CA ALA A 9 -60.45 14.97 10.27
C ALA A 9 -59.54 16.20 10.23
N ALA A 10 -60.16 17.35 10.46
CA ALA A 10 -59.74 18.68 10.09
C ALA A 10 -58.76 19.36 11.06
N ALA A 11 -57.99 20.31 10.53
CA ALA A 11 -57.14 21.24 11.27
C ALA A 11 -57.98 22.32 11.98
N PRO A 12 -57.60 22.77 13.20
CA PRO A 12 -58.18 23.97 13.79
C PRO A 12 -57.33 25.21 13.48
N ALA A 13 -58.06 26.31 13.30
CA ALA A 13 -57.61 27.61 12.84
C ALA A 13 -56.82 28.41 13.89
N ALA A 14 -56.00 29.32 13.35
CA ALA A 14 -55.18 30.29 14.07
C ALA A 14 -56.01 31.32 14.83
N THR A 15 -55.63 31.57 16.09
CA THR A 15 -56.04 32.76 16.85
C THR A 15 -54.84 33.71 16.99
N ARG A 16 -55.05 34.95 16.54
CA ARG A 16 -54.13 36.08 16.70
C ARG A 16 -54.18 36.55 18.16
N GLY A 17 -53.05 36.49 18.85
CA GLY A 17 -52.82 37.15 20.12
C GLY A 17 -51.65 38.12 19.99
N SER A 18 -51.93 39.42 19.98
CA SER A 18 -50.94 40.49 20.09
C SER A 18 -50.57 40.69 21.55
N VAL A 19 -49.29 40.59 21.90
CA VAL A 19 -48.75 41.12 23.17
C VAL A 19 -47.42 41.80 22.87
N ALA A 20 -47.34 43.09 23.20
CA ALA A 20 -46.15 43.92 23.12
C ALA A 20 -45.50 44.04 24.50
N PHE A 21 -44.20 43.76 24.60
CA PHE A 21 -43.23 44.17 25.63
C PHE A 21 -41.85 43.84 25.02
N GLY A 22 -40.75 44.59 25.09
CA GLY A 22 -40.33 45.71 25.91
C GLY A 22 -38.81 45.55 26.11
N GLY A 23 -38.02 46.59 25.84
CA GLY A 23 -36.68 46.78 26.41
C GLY A 23 -35.53 45.86 25.93
N SER A 24 -34.71 46.39 25.04
CA SER A 24 -33.36 45.90 24.75
C SER A 24 -32.44 46.04 25.97
N ARG A 25 -32.05 44.91 26.58
CA ARG A 25 -30.86 44.80 27.45
C ARG A 25 -29.82 43.92 26.77
N LEU A 26 -28.76 44.54 26.28
CA LEU A 26 -27.53 43.87 25.88
C LEU A 26 -26.88 43.24 27.13
N LEU A 27 -26.92 41.91 27.23
CA LEU A 27 -26.12 41.14 28.18
C LEU A 27 -24.63 41.24 27.78
N ARG A 28 -23.82 41.87 28.64
CA ARG A 28 -22.35 41.81 28.57
C ARG A 28 -21.89 40.39 28.94
N ILE A 29 -21.29 39.69 27.98
CA ILE A 29 -20.62 38.41 28.18
C ILE A 29 -19.27 38.67 28.89
N PRO A 30 -18.91 37.98 29.99
CA PRO A 30 -17.59 38.11 30.59
C PRO A 30 -16.52 37.50 29.68
N ALA A 31 -15.37 38.18 29.55
CA ALA A 31 -14.23 37.65 28.81
C ALA A 31 -13.69 36.37 29.45
N LEU A 32 -13.60 35.28 28.67
CA LEU A 32 -12.96 34.03 29.07
C LEU A 32 -11.45 34.25 29.32
N PRO A 33 -10.85 33.59 30.32
CA PRO A 33 -9.43 33.72 30.60
C PRO A 33 -8.59 33.14 29.46
N ARG A 34 -7.56 33.90 29.04
CA ARG A 34 -6.60 33.49 28.01
C ARG A 34 -5.93 32.17 28.41
N CYS A 35 -6.24 31.10 27.68
CA CYS A 35 -5.58 29.81 27.81
C CYS A 35 -4.09 29.98 27.42
N ARG A 36 -3.18 29.86 28.40
CA ARG A 36 -1.75 29.77 28.12
C ARG A 36 -1.47 28.39 27.54
N CYS A 37 -1.45 28.27 26.23
CA CYS A 37 -0.86 27.11 25.55
C CYS A 37 0.64 27.06 25.90
N ARG A 38 1.02 26.19 26.85
CA ARG A 38 2.41 25.72 26.95
C ARG A 38 2.69 24.93 25.67
N ARG A 39 3.50 25.50 24.77
CA ARG A 39 4.15 24.74 23.70
C ARG A 39 5.02 23.70 24.40
N ALA A 40 4.61 22.43 24.37
CA ALA A 40 5.54 21.34 24.57
C ALA A 40 6.54 21.43 23.42
N ALA A 41 7.81 21.66 23.74
CA ALA A 41 8.88 21.60 22.77
C ALA A 41 8.89 20.19 22.20
N ALA A 42 8.61 20.05 20.89
CA ALA A 42 8.92 18.84 20.16
C ALA A 42 10.44 18.67 20.25
N ALA A 43 10.90 17.67 21.01
CA ALA A 43 12.28 17.24 20.95
C ALA A 43 12.56 16.85 19.48
N ALA A 44 13.48 17.55 18.85
CA ALA A 44 13.94 17.21 17.51
C ALA A 44 14.60 15.83 17.60
N ALA A 45 13.85 14.78 17.26
CA ALA A 45 14.42 13.45 17.06
C ALA A 45 15.46 13.57 15.93
N THR A 46 16.67 13.08 16.18
CA THR A 46 17.67 12.91 15.13
C THR A 46 17.04 12.09 14.01
N PRO A 47 17.05 12.55 12.74
CA PRO A 47 16.51 11.76 11.64
C PRO A 47 17.17 10.37 11.66
N LEU A 48 16.39 9.32 11.43
CA LEU A 48 16.99 8.05 10.98
C LEU A 48 17.91 8.43 9.83
N ALA A 49 19.22 8.25 10.03
CA ALA A 49 20.10 8.12 8.90
C ALA A 49 19.55 6.91 8.16
N PHE A 50 18.85 7.16 7.04
CA PHE A 50 18.46 6.12 6.11
C PHE A 50 19.75 5.46 5.67
N ARG A 51 20.15 4.42 6.41
CA ARG A 51 21.17 3.50 5.96
C ARG A 51 20.47 2.69 4.89
N GLU A 52 20.48 3.20 3.66
CA GLU A 52 20.82 2.28 2.56
C GLU A 52 22.08 1.59 3.07
N ASN A 53 21.94 0.36 3.59
CA ASN A 53 23.10 -0.43 4.01
C ASN A 53 24.13 -0.27 2.90
N GLU A 54 25.33 0.17 3.25
CA GLU A 54 26.41 0.53 2.33
C GLU A 54 26.33 -0.38 1.11
N VAL A 55 25.81 0.17 0.01
CA VAL A 55 25.80 -0.51 -1.27
C VAL A 55 27.26 -0.89 -1.47
N LYS A 56 27.58 -2.19 -1.52
CA LYS A 56 28.93 -2.60 -1.96
C LYS A 56 29.19 -1.78 -3.22
N PRO A 57 30.23 -0.92 -3.27
CA PRO A 57 30.40 0.07 -4.34
C PRO A 57 30.25 -0.54 -5.74
N ASP A 58 30.59 -1.82 -5.86
CA ASP A 58 30.53 -2.65 -7.06
C ASP A 58 29.11 -2.90 -7.62
N LEU A 59 28.05 -2.84 -6.80
CA LEU A 59 26.67 -3.13 -7.24
C LEU A 59 26.05 -2.00 -8.08
N ASN A 60 26.44 -0.74 -7.86
CA ASN A 60 25.96 0.39 -8.66
C ASN A 60 26.71 0.56 -10.00
N VAL A 61 27.93 0.03 -10.09
CA VAL A 61 28.76 0.12 -11.31
C VAL A 61 28.24 -0.80 -12.41
N GLY A 62 27.80 -2.01 -12.06
CA GLY A 62 27.24 -2.98 -13.02
C GLY A 62 25.97 -2.47 -13.73
N VAL A 63 25.11 -1.70 -13.05
CA VAL A 63 23.84 -1.20 -13.63
C VAL A 63 24.08 -0.19 -14.77
N LYS A 64 25.15 0.61 -14.69
CA LYS A 64 25.51 1.59 -15.72
C LYS A 64 26.18 0.94 -16.93
N GLU A 65 27.09 -0.02 -16.72
CA GLU A 65 27.75 -0.74 -17.81
C GLU A 65 26.76 -1.61 -18.61
N GLN A 66 25.78 -2.22 -17.93
CA GLN A 66 24.68 -2.95 -18.58
C GLN A 66 23.79 -2.06 -19.47
N ALA A 67 23.64 -0.77 -19.13
CA ALA A 67 22.83 0.17 -19.92
C ALA A 67 23.45 0.45 -21.29
N GLU A 68 24.78 0.41 -21.40
CA GLU A 68 25.50 0.77 -22.63
C GLU A 68 25.57 -0.38 -23.64
N ALA A 69 25.50 -1.63 -23.18
CA ALA A 69 25.47 -2.83 -24.03
C ALA A 69 24.13 -3.04 -24.75
N PHE A 70 23.04 -2.42 -24.28
CA PHE A 70 21.69 -2.63 -24.77
C PHE A 70 21.25 -1.56 -25.80
N ARG A 71 22.02 -1.36 -26.89
CA ARG A 71 21.60 -0.44 -27.97
C ARG A 71 20.63 -1.10 -28.96
N ILE A 72 19.67 -0.27 -29.37
CA ILE A 72 18.40 -0.55 -30.03
C ILE A 72 18.57 -1.27 -31.37
N GLY A 73 17.88 -2.40 -31.52
CA GLY A 73 17.74 -3.14 -32.78
C GLY A 73 17.57 -4.66 -32.65
N GLN A 74 18.08 -5.26 -31.57
CA GLN A 74 18.07 -6.73 -31.37
C GLN A 74 17.16 -7.24 -30.24
N ALA A 75 16.58 -6.37 -29.42
CA ALA A 75 15.80 -6.75 -28.22
C ALA A 75 14.53 -7.59 -28.50
N GLN A 76 14.03 -7.62 -29.73
CA GLN A 76 12.74 -8.23 -30.07
C GLN A 76 12.77 -9.77 -30.16
N ARG A 77 13.95 -10.40 -30.20
CA ARG A 77 14.11 -11.87 -30.34
C ARG A 77 15.13 -12.48 -29.38
N LEU A 78 15.55 -11.74 -28.35
CA LEU A 78 16.52 -12.26 -27.39
C LEU A 78 15.81 -13.18 -26.40
N THR A 79 16.41 -14.34 -26.21
CA THR A 79 16.18 -15.17 -25.03
C THR A 79 16.36 -14.30 -23.79
N ARG A 80 15.35 -14.28 -22.93
CA ARG A 80 15.35 -13.57 -21.65
C ARG A 80 15.79 -14.53 -20.57
N ARG A 81 16.81 -14.14 -19.81
CA ARG A 81 17.23 -14.86 -18.60
C ARG A 81 16.43 -14.38 -17.41
N GLY A 82 16.12 -15.32 -16.52
CA GLY A 82 15.35 -15.08 -15.31
C GLY A 82 15.58 -16.15 -14.28
N TRP A 83 15.00 -15.95 -13.11
CA TRP A 83 14.92 -16.93 -12.05
C TRP A 83 13.50 -17.46 -11.99
N ALA A 84 13.34 -18.74 -12.34
CA ALA A 84 12.04 -19.38 -12.37
C ALA A 84 11.99 -20.55 -11.39
N VAL A 85 10.80 -20.85 -10.92
CA VAL A 85 10.49 -22.12 -10.28
C VAL A 85 9.70 -22.99 -11.27
N LEU A 86 10.01 -24.29 -11.33
CA LEU A 86 9.42 -25.22 -12.28
C LEU A 86 8.21 -25.99 -11.71
N ASP A 87 8.05 -25.99 -10.39
CA ASP A 87 6.96 -26.64 -9.67
C ASP A 87 6.59 -25.90 -8.38
N LYS A 88 5.44 -26.24 -7.82
CA LYS A 88 4.95 -25.67 -6.55
C LYS A 88 5.95 -25.93 -5.43
N LYS A 89 6.33 -24.87 -4.69
CA LYS A 89 7.32 -24.89 -3.59
C LYS A 89 8.76 -25.23 -4.01
N GLY A 90 9.05 -25.21 -5.31
CA GLY A 90 10.41 -25.39 -5.81
C GLY A 90 11.34 -24.23 -5.45
N THR A 91 12.63 -24.48 -5.63
CA THR A 91 13.68 -23.44 -5.53
C THR A 91 13.77 -22.70 -6.85
N LEU A 92 14.01 -21.38 -6.80
CA LEU A 92 14.23 -20.63 -8.04
C LEU A 92 15.58 -21.00 -8.62
N THR A 93 15.62 -21.32 -9.90
CA THR A 93 16.83 -21.64 -10.66
C THR A 93 16.94 -20.74 -11.89
N PRO A 94 18.16 -20.54 -12.43
CA PRO A 94 18.33 -19.86 -13.70
C PRO A 94 17.49 -20.55 -14.78
N TRP A 95 16.68 -19.76 -15.46
CA TRP A 95 15.81 -20.22 -16.53
C TRP A 95 15.78 -19.19 -17.65
N SER A 96 15.37 -19.63 -18.83
CA SER A 96 15.37 -18.77 -20.01
C SER A 96 14.19 -19.08 -20.92
N HIS A 97 13.66 -18.04 -21.55
CA HIS A 97 12.57 -18.17 -22.51
C HIS A 97 12.68 -17.12 -23.60
N THR A 98 12.03 -17.38 -24.73
CA THR A 98 11.95 -16.43 -25.83
C THR A 98 10.55 -15.84 -25.85
N PRO A 99 10.39 -14.53 -25.58
CA PRO A 99 9.08 -13.88 -25.70
C PRO A 99 8.63 -13.86 -27.16
N GLY A 100 7.32 -13.71 -27.39
CA GLY A 100 6.81 -13.39 -28.73
C GLY A 100 7.21 -11.99 -29.21
N GLU A 101 6.65 -11.55 -30.34
CA GLU A 101 6.84 -10.18 -30.82
C GLU A 101 6.28 -9.15 -29.82
N LEU A 102 6.89 -7.97 -29.77
CA LEU A 102 6.43 -6.88 -28.91
C LEU A 102 5.08 -6.38 -29.43
N GLY A 103 4.02 -6.54 -28.64
CA GLY A 103 2.69 -6.08 -29.00
C GLY A 103 2.58 -4.55 -29.02
N PRO A 104 1.57 -4.01 -29.72
CA PRO A 104 1.44 -2.58 -30.00
C PRO A 104 1.28 -1.70 -28.75
N ARG A 105 0.74 -2.24 -27.66
CA ARG A 105 0.56 -1.55 -26.36
C ARG A 105 1.43 -2.13 -25.25
N GLN A 106 2.50 -2.82 -25.62
CA GLN A 106 3.43 -3.40 -24.66
C GLN A 106 4.71 -2.58 -24.61
N VAL A 107 5.42 -2.70 -23.49
CA VAL A 107 6.75 -2.16 -23.30
C VAL A 107 7.65 -3.24 -22.72
N ASP A 108 8.91 -3.20 -23.13
CA ASP A 108 9.97 -3.98 -22.53
C ASP A 108 10.77 -3.10 -21.60
N ILE A 109 10.90 -3.54 -20.34
CA ILE A 109 11.59 -2.83 -19.28
C ILE A 109 12.78 -3.67 -18.86
N ARG A 110 14.00 -3.13 -19.02
CA ARG A 110 15.20 -3.70 -18.42
C ARG A 110 15.11 -3.50 -16.92
N VAL A 111 14.96 -4.60 -16.19
CA VAL A 111 14.79 -4.56 -14.74
C VAL A 111 16.12 -4.16 -14.10
N THR A 112 16.04 -3.26 -13.12
CA THR A 112 17.19 -2.85 -12.31
C THR A 112 17.01 -3.24 -10.85
N HIS A 113 15.78 -3.09 -10.35
CA HIS A 113 15.40 -3.39 -8.98
C HIS A 113 14.05 -4.11 -8.99
N ASN A 114 13.87 -5.03 -8.05
CA ASN A 114 12.58 -5.63 -7.77
C ASN A 114 12.40 -5.81 -6.27
N GLY A 115 11.30 -5.34 -5.72
CA GLY A 115 10.97 -5.65 -4.34
C GLY A 115 10.52 -7.10 -4.18
N LEU A 116 10.88 -7.71 -3.05
CA LEU A 116 10.49 -9.09 -2.72
C LEU A 116 9.50 -9.07 -1.56
N CYS A 117 8.35 -9.70 -1.76
CA CYS A 117 7.26 -9.67 -0.78
C CYS A 117 6.62 -11.04 -0.56
N HIS A 118 5.75 -11.15 0.46
CA HIS A 118 5.07 -12.40 0.79
C HIS A 118 4.19 -12.92 -0.35
N THR A 119 3.65 -12.04 -1.19
CA THR A 119 2.91 -12.44 -2.39
C THR A 119 3.77 -13.30 -3.32
N ASP A 120 5.07 -12.99 -3.47
CA ASP A 120 5.95 -13.82 -4.32
C ASP A 120 6.12 -15.24 -3.73
N LEU A 121 6.16 -15.36 -2.40
CA LEU A 121 6.19 -16.66 -1.71
C LEU A 121 4.88 -17.43 -1.91
N HIS A 122 3.74 -16.78 -1.71
CA HIS A 122 2.43 -17.41 -1.89
C HIS A 122 2.19 -17.87 -3.34
N MET A 123 2.69 -17.12 -4.32
CA MET A 123 2.62 -17.52 -5.73
C MET A 123 3.62 -18.63 -6.06
N ARG A 124 4.87 -18.59 -5.55
CA ARG A 124 5.82 -19.71 -5.70
C ARG A 124 5.27 -21.01 -5.11
N ASP A 125 4.63 -20.91 -3.95
CA ASP A 125 4.07 -22.05 -3.22
C ASP A 125 2.66 -22.38 -3.65
N ASP A 126 2.11 -21.64 -4.62
CA ASP A 126 0.76 -21.76 -5.16
C ASP A 126 -0.32 -21.92 -4.09
N ASP A 127 -0.24 -21.12 -3.02
CA ASP A 127 -1.17 -21.18 -1.89
C ASP A 127 -2.60 -20.79 -2.29
N TRP A 128 -2.74 -20.06 -3.40
CA TRP A 128 -4.02 -19.58 -3.91
C TRP A 128 -4.51 -20.34 -5.15
N GLY A 129 -3.74 -21.31 -5.67
CA GLY A 129 -4.11 -22.07 -6.87
C GLY A 129 -4.15 -21.23 -8.15
N LEU A 130 -3.37 -20.15 -8.21
CA LEU A 130 -3.36 -19.17 -9.31
C LEU A 130 -2.10 -19.27 -10.19
N SER A 131 -1.12 -20.07 -9.78
CA SER A 131 0.23 -20.06 -10.35
C SER A 131 0.32 -21.03 -11.53
N LYS A 132 1.04 -20.61 -12.57
CA LYS A 132 1.37 -21.48 -13.71
C LYS A 132 2.89 -21.60 -13.81
N PHE A 133 3.38 -22.84 -13.89
CA PHE A 133 4.81 -23.14 -13.95
C PHE A 133 5.23 -23.47 -15.40
N PRO A 134 6.45 -23.10 -15.86
CA PRO A 134 7.49 -22.34 -15.14
C PRO A 134 7.05 -20.94 -14.72
N PHE A 135 7.39 -20.54 -13.50
CA PHE A 135 6.91 -19.31 -12.87
C PHE A 135 8.08 -18.38 -12.51
N ILE A 136 8.05 -17.15 -13.02
CA ILE A 136 9.02 -16.08 -12.68
C ILE A 136 8.28 -15.09 -11.75
N PRO A 137 8.67 -14.96 -10.47
CA PRO A 137 8.05 -14.00 -9.55
C PRO A 137 8.53 -12.56 -9.75
N GLY A 138 8.10 -11.65 -8.85
CA GLY A 138 8.50 -10.26 -8.82
C GLY A 138 7.43 -9.34 -9.40
N HIS A 139 6.77 -8.57 -8.54
CA HIS A 139 5.67 -7.66 -8.91
C HIS A 139 5.87 -6.24 -8.37
N GLU A 140 7.11 -5.91 -8.03
CA GLU A 140 7.54 -4.61 -7.51
C GLU A 140 8.70 -4.09 -8.36
N VAL A 141 8.47 -4.02 -9.68
CA VAL A 141 9.51 -3.85 -10.70
C VAL A 141 9.90 -2.38 -10.83
N VAL A 142 11.19 -2.06 -10.84
CA VAL A 142 11.71 -0.76 -11.29
C VAL A 142 12.81 -0.99 -12.32
N GLY A 143 12.77 -0.21 -13.40
CA GLY A 143 13.70 -0.37 -14.49
C GLY A 143 13.67 0.77 -15.49
N GLU A 144 14.28 0.51 -16.64
CA GLU A 144 14.39 1.44 -17.76
C GLU A 144 13.66 0.86 -18.97
N VAL A 145 12.87 1.66 -19.65
CA VAL A 145 12.22 1.26 -20.90
C VAL A 145 13.30 1.02 -21.94
N VAL A 146 13.27 -0.14 -22.61
CA VAL A 146 14.21 -0.47 -23.70
C VAL A 146 13.54 -0.65 -25.05
N ALA A 147 12.23 -0.93 -25.07
CA ALA A 147 11.42 -0.93 -26.28
C ALA A 147 9.96 -0.61 -25.96
N VAL A 148 9.28 0.02 -26.92
CA VAL A 148 7.86 0.35 -26.83
C VAL A 148 7.14 -0.13 -28.09
N GLY A 149 5.91 -0.60 -27.91
CA GLY A 149 5.03 -0.95 -29.03
C GLY A 149 4.59 0.29 -29.80
N GLU A 150 4.16 0.10 -31.05
CA GLU A 150 3.80 1.17 -31.98
C GLU A 150 2.67 2.10 -31.52
N SER A 151 1.83 1.65 -30.58
CA SER A 151 0.71 2.42 -30.02
C SER A 151 1.01 3.02 -28.65
N VAL A 152 2.29 3.05 -28.23
CA VAL A 152 2.72 3.64 -26.97
C VAL A 152 3.37 4.99 -27.24
N ASP A 153 2.72 6.06 -26.78
CA ASP A 153 3.17 7.45 -26.89
C ASP A 153 3.51 8.11 -25.54
N SER A 154 3.11 7.49 -24.43
CA SER A 154 3.26 8.01 -23.07
C SER A 154 4.67 7.85 -22.48
N MET A 155 5.55 7.10 -23.14
CA MET A 155 6.94 6.86 -22.71
C MET A 155 7.82 6.45 -23.90
N ARG A 156 9.13 6.48 -23.70
CA ARG A 156 10.14 6.13 -24.71
C ARG A 156 11.31 5.34 -24.10
N PRO A 157 12.13 4.67 -24.91
CA PRO A 157 13.37 4.06 -24.43
C PRO A 157 14.24 5.05 -23.64
N GLY A 158 14.78 4.60 -22.51
CA GLY A 158 15.55 5.41 -21.56
C GLY A 158 14.72 5.97 -20.39
N ASP A 159 13.39 5.96 -20.46
CA ASP A 159 12.56 6.43 -19.35
C ASP A 159 12.62 5.46 -18.15
N ARG A 160 12.75 6.00 -16.94
CA ARG A 160 12.74 5.22 -15.70
C ARG A 160 11.32 5.00 -15.20
N VAL A 161 10.93 3.74 -15.10
CA VAL A 161 9.54 3.35 -14.83
C VAL A 161 9.43 2.25 -13.78
N GLY A 162 8.24 2.11 -13.20
CA GLY A 162 7.88 1.05 -12.30
C GLY A 162 6.64 0.27 -12.75
N VAL A 163 6.54 -0.98 -12.28
CA VAL A 163 5.37 -1.85 -12.50
C VAL A 163 4.99 -2.52 -11.19
N GLY A 164 3.72 -2.41 -10.82
CA GLY A 164 3.15 -3.03 -9.63
C GLY A 164 2.43 -4.35 -9.91
N TRP A 165 1.48 -4.68 -9.04
CA TRP A 165 0.73 -5.93 -9.09
C TRP A 165 -0.20 -6.07 -10.31
N ILE A 166 -0.87 -5.02 -10.78
CA ILE A 166 -1.90 -5.14 -11.83
C ILE A 166 -1.25 -5.01 -13.20
N ALA A 167 -1.56 -5.94 -14.11
CA ALA A 167 -1.02 -5.97 -15.48
C ALA A 167 -2.10 -5.87 -16.58
N ASP A 168 -3.35 -6.25 -16.30
CA ASP A 168 -4.45 -6.02 -17.23
C ASP A 168 -5.81 -5.86 -16.52
N SER A 169 -6.79 -5.29 -17.21
CA SER A 169 -8.20 -5.21 -16.78
C SER A 169 -9.13 -5.04 -17.99
N CYS A 170 -10.45 -4.90 -17.78
CA CYS A 170 -11.36 -4.72 -18.92
C CYS A 170 -11.29 -3.33 -19.58
N ARG A 171 -10.70 -2.35 -18.89
CA ARG A 171 -10.48 -0.97 -19.36
C ARG A 171 -11.73 -0.16 -19.75
N ARG A 172 -12.94 -0.70 -19.54
CA ARG A 172 -14.20 -0.09 -20.02
C ARG A 172 -15.29 0.08 -18.97
N CYS A 173 -15.21 -0.62 -17.84
CA CYS A 173 -16.16 -0.43 -16.73
C CYS A 173 -15.88 0.88 -15.98
N LEU A 174 -16.84 1.35 -15.17
CA LEU A 174 -16.68 2.63 -14.46
C LEU A 174 -15.44 2.66 -13.58
N ALA A 175 -15.14 1.57 -12.87
CA ALA A 175 -13.94 1.47 -12.04
C ALA A 175 -12.66 1.67 -12.87
N CYS A 176 -12.54 0.99 -14.02
CA CYS A 176 -11.40 1.15 -14.92
C CYS A 176 -11.28 2.55 -15.53
N LEU A 177 -12.40 3.21 -15.82
CA LEU A 177 -12.40 4.57 -16.36
C LEU A 177 -11.97 5.61 -15.31
N ARG A 178 -12.22 5.33 -14.01
CA ARG A 178 -11.76 6.15 -12.88
C ARG A 178 -10.30 5.88 -12.48
N GLY A 179 -9.67 4.84 -13.05
CA GLY A 179 -8.33 4.40 -12.66
C GLY A 179 -8.31 3.56 -11.39
N ASP A 180 -9.42 2.87 -11.08
CA ASP A 180 -9.61 1.91 -9.98
C ASP A 180 -9.68 0.47 -10.55
N GLU A 181 -8.73 0.06 -11.39
CA GLU A 181 -8.72 -1.26 -12.04
C GLU A 181 -8.62 -2.42 -11.04
N ASN A 182 -8.11 -2.15 -9.84
CA ASN A 182 -8.04 -3.10 -8.73
C ASN A 182 -9.42 -3.64 -8.31
N VAL A 183 -10.50 -2.94 -8.65
CA VAL A 183 -11.89 -3.37 -8.43
C VAL A 183 -12.68 -3.42 -9.75
N CYS A 184 -12.01 -3.79 -10.84
CA CYS A 184 -12.64 -3.99 -12.14
C CYS A 184 -13.84 -4.95 -12.06
N GLU A 185 -15.00 -4.53 -12.58
CA GLU A 185 -16.25 -5.31 -12.58
C GLU A 185 -16.18 -6.60 -13.40
N LYS A 186 -15.16 -6.76 -14.23
CA LYS A 186 -14.89 -7.98 -15.03
C LYS A 186 -13.65 -8.73 -14.56
N GLY A 187 -13.08 -8.34 -13.42
CA GLY A 187 -11.79 -8.83 -12.93
C GLY A 187 -10.61 -8.11 -13.56
N TYR A 188 -9.48 -8.16 -12.86
CA TYR A 188 -8.18 -7.71 -13.34
C TYR A 188 -7.21 -8.89 -13.34
N THR A 189 -6.13 -8.80 -14.11
CA THR A 189 -5.05 -9.78 -14.14
C THR A 189 -3.82 -9.22 -13.42
N GLY A 190 -3.23 -10.00 -12.52
CA GLY A 190 -1.97 -9.67 -11.86
C GLY A 190 -0.75 -9.92 -12.75
N LEU A 191 0.34 -9.21 -12.49
CA LEU A 191 1.59 -9.28 -13.25
C LEU A 191 2.24 -10.67 -13.20
N ILE A 192 2.09 -11.36 -12.08
CA ILE A 192 2.63 -12.71 -11.88
C ILE A 192 1.52 -13.77 -11.86
N VAL A 193 0.44 -13.55 -12.62
CA VAL A 193 -0.72 -14.46 -12.71
C VAL A 193 -0.96 -14.89 -14.15
N GLU A 194 -1.73 -15.95 -14.35
CA GLU A 194 -2.18 -16.45 -15.66
C GLU A 194 -1.06 -16.93 -16.61
N GLY A 195 0.17 -17.10 -16.10
CA GLY A 195 1.35 -17.48 -16.89
C GLY A 195 2.21 -16.28 -17.31
N ASN A 196 1.87 -15.07 -16.85
CA ASN A 196 2.74 -13.91 -16.99
C ASN A 196 4.02 -14.09 -16.16
N HIS A 197 5.13 -13.56 -16.68
CA HIS A 197 6.43 -13.57 -16.01
C HIS A 197 6.71 -12.21 -15.35
N GLY A 198 7.02 -12.23 -14.05
CA GLY A 198 7.32 -11.06 -13.24
C GLY A 198 8.68 -10.44 -13.51
N GLY A 199 9.21 -9.69 -12.56
CA GLY A 199 10.46 -8.94 -12.73
C GLY A 199 11.73 -9.63 -12.20
N PHE A 200 11.70 -10.90 -11.77
CA PHE A 200 12.92 -11.64 -11.46
C PHE A 200 13.62 -12.14 -12.74
N GLN A 201 13.78 -11.24 -13.70
CA GLN A 201 14.33 -11.47 -15.03
C GLN A 201 14.99 -10.21 -15.58
N GLU A 202 15.75 -10.35 -16.65
CA GLU A 202 16.44 -9.22 -17.31
C GLU A 202 15.47 -8.18 -17.85
N ILE A 203 14.42 -8.65 -18.53
CA ILE A 203 13.47 -7.80 -19.24
C ILE A 203 12.07 -8.24 -18.87
N CYS A 204 11.32 -7.36 -18.21
CA CYS A 204 9.90 -7.57 -17.93
C CYS A 204 9.07 -6.94 -19.06
N ARG A 205 8.22 -7.74 -19.72
CA ARG A 205 7.28 -7.22 -20.73
C ARG A 205 5.92 -6.99 -20.09
N VAL A 206 5.40 -5.78 -20.23
CA VAL A 206 4.15 -5.39 -19.59
C VAL A 206 3.33 -4.51 -20.52
N ARG A 207 2.05 -4.32 -20.21
CA ARG A 207 1.21 -3.35 -20.91
C ARG A 207 1.53 -1.94 -20.44
N SER A 208 1.69 -1.00 -21.37
CA SER A 208 2.04 0.41 -21.07
C SER A 208 1.05 1.10 -20.12
N ASP A 209 -0.21 0.68 -20.20
CA ASP A 209 -1.34 1.08 -19.37
C ASP A 209 -1.13 0.98 -17.84
N PHE A 210 -0.19 0.14 -17.40
CA PHE A 210 0.09 -0.19 -15.99
C PHE A 210 1.56 0.05 -15.62
N VAL A 211 2.21 0.94 -16.38
CA VAL A 211 3.59 1.36 -16.17
C VAL A 211 3.57 2.77 -15.61
N TYR A 212 4.30 2.98 -14.52
CA TYR A 212 4.25 4.20 -13.73
C TYR A 212 5.57 4.94 -13.83
N SER A 213 5.50 6.27 -13.91
CA SER A 213 6.71 7.10 -13.90
C SER A 213 7.25 7.18 -12.47
N ILE A 214 8.56 6.98 -12.30
CA ILE A 214 9.22 7.09 -10.98
C ILE A 214 9.79 8.50 -10.80
N PRO A 215 9.28 9.32 -9.85
CA PRO A 215 9.77 10.68 -9.64
C PRO A 215 11.26 10.76 -9.31
N ASP A 216 11.95 11.80 -9.79
CA ASP A 216 13.41 11.96 -9.62
C ASP A 216 13.86 11.93 -8.14
N GLY A 217 13.04 12.46 -7.23
CA GLY A 217 13.31 12.46 -5.78
C GLY A 217 13.22 11.09 -5.08
N LEU A 218 12.83 10.04 -5.81
CA LEU A 218 12.64 8.68 -5.32
C LEU A 218 13.62 7.73 -6.01
N GLY A 219 14.61 7.23 -5.25
CA GLY A 219 15.58 6.26 -5.76
C GLY A 219 14.92 4.91 -6.08
N SER A 220 15.45 4.18 -7.07
CA SER A 220 14.87 2.92 -7.57
C SER A 220 14.66 1.86 -6.48
N ALA A 221 15.63 1.71 -5.58
CA ALA A 221 15.52 0.82 -4.43
C ALA A 221 14.35 1.18 -3.49
N SER A 222 14.10 2.48 -3.28
CA SER A 222 12.97 2.96 -2.49
C SER A 222 11.65 2.85 -3.24
N ALA A 223 11.66 3.05 -4.56
CA ALA A 223 10.45 3.00 -5.39
C ALA A 223 9.88 1.59 -5.49
N ALA A 224 10.72 0.55 -5.58
CA ALA A 224 10.26 -0.81 -5.80
C ALA A 224 9.22 -1.28 -4.77
N PRO A 225 9.47 -1.22 -3.44
CA PRO A 225 8.46 -1.62 -2.44
C PRO A 225 7.19 -0.77 -2.44
N LEU A 226 7.24 0.46 -2.93
CA LEU A 226 6.07 1.34 -2.97
C LEU A 226 5.02 0.85 -3.98
N LEU A 227 5.45 0.15 -5.04
CA LEU A 227 4.59 -0.39 -6.10
C LEU A 227 3.67 -1.53 -5.65
N CYS A 228 3.86 -2.05 -4.43
CA CYS A 228 2.93 -2.96 -3.78
C CYS A 228 2.63 -2.50 -2.35
N ALA A 229 3.59 -2.54 -1.44
CA ALA A 229 3.34 -2.22 -0.04
C ALA A 229 2.93 -0.75 0.16
N GLY A 230 3.55 0.17 -0.60
CA GLY A 230 3.22 1.59 -0.54
C GLY A 230 1.79 1.89 -0.96
N VAL A 231 1.41 1.52 -2.18
CA VAL A 231 0.04 1.76 -2.67
C VAL A 231 -1.00 1.07 -1.80
N THR A 232 -0.70 -0.12 -1.29
CA THR A 232 -1.61 -0.92 -0.46
C THR A 232 -1.98 -0.21 0.86
N VAL A 233 -1.09 0.60 1.43
CA VAL A 233 -1.39 1.40 2.64
C VAL A 233 -1.78 2.84 2.29
N TYR A 234 -1.26 3.41 1.20
CA TYR A 234 -1.60 4.76 0.76
C TYR A 234 -3.08 4.85 0.38
N ALA A 235 -3.54 3.95 -0.48
CA ALA A 235 -4.87 3.98 -1.06
C ALA A 235 -6.01 3.95 -0.01
N PRO A 236 -5.97 3.10 1.04
CA PRO A 236 -6.96 3.17 2.13
C PRO A 236 -6.78 4.40 3.02
N LEU A 237 -5.54 4.83 3.31
CA LEU A 237 -5.31 6.04 4.10
C LEU A 237 -5.89 7.26 3.39
N ARG A 238 -5.62 7.44 2.10
CA ARG A 238 -6.23 8.50 1.27
C ARG A 238 -7.77 8.48 1.34
N ARG A 239 -8.39 7.30 1.34
CA ARG A 239 -9.87 7.16 1.38
C ARG A 239 -10.47 7.42 2.76
N HIS A 240 -9.79 7.04 3.84
CA HIS A 240 -10.37 7.00 5.19
C HIS A 240 -9.79 8.05 6.15
N LEU A 241 -8.57 8.53 5.92
CA LEU A 241 -7.94 9.63 6.65
C LEU A 241 -8.39 10.98 6.08
N THR A 242 -9.65 11.33 6.34
CA THR A 242 -10.34 12.44 5.65
C THR A 242 -10.07 13.83 6.22
N ARG A 243 -9.36 13.93 7.35
CA ARG A 243 -9.05 15.22 8.00
C ARG A 243 -7.70 15.21 8.71
N PRO A 244 -6.96 16.34 8.71
CA PRO A 244 -5.81 16.52 9.60
C PRO A 244 -6.18 16.32 11.07
N GLY A 245 -5.24 15.80 11.85
CA GLY A 245 -5.39 15.48 13.27
C GLY A 245 -6.38 14.34 13.57
N ALA A 246 -6.84 13.59 12.56
CA ALA A 246 -7.53 12.33 12.81
C ALA A 246 -6.56 11.31 13.42
N ARG A 247 -7.04 10.56 14.40
CA ARG A 247 -6.25 9.57 15.14
C ARG A 247 -6.20 8.27 14.37
N VAL A 248 -5.00 7.84 14.01
CA VAL A 248 -4.76 6.66 13.18
C VAL A 248 -4.03 5.60 14.00
N GLY A 249 -4.63 4.43 14.17
CA GLY A 249 -3.95 3.25 14.70
C GLY A 249 -3.36 2.44 13.56
N VAL A 250 -2.06 2.20 13.56
CA VAL A 250 -1.41 1.28 12.62
C VAL A 250 -1.03 0.02 13.38
N LEU A 251 -1.70 -1.09 13.07
CA LEU A 251 -1.50 -2.37 13.75
C LEU A 251 -0.57 -3.28 12.97
N GLY A 252 0.58 -3.60 13.57
CA GLY A 252 1.66 -4.37 12.97
C GLY A 252 2.63 -3.51 12.16
N VAL A 253 3.80 -3.21 12.74
CA VAL A 253 4.91 -2.47 12.10
C VAL A 253 5.84 -3.47 11.43
N GLY A 254 5.41 -3.92 10.24
CA GLY A 254 6.18 -4.75 9.33
C GLY A 254 6.40 -4.07 7.98
N GLY A 255 6.48 -4.85 6.90
CA GLY A 255 6.64 -4.34 5.53
C GLY A 255 5.56 -3.34 5.09
N LEU A 256 4.31 -3.50 5.53
CA LEU A 256 3.22 -2.54 5.30
C LEU A 256 3.20 -1.43 6.36
N GLY A 257 3.22 -1.81 7.63
CA GLY A 257 3.04 -0.88 8.74
C GLY A 257 4.07 0.24 8.79
N HIS A 258 5.35 -0.04 8.52
CA HIS A 258 6.38 1.01 8.54
C HIS A 258 6.15 2.10 7.48
N LEU A 259 5.54 1.76 6.34
CA LEU A 259 5.11 2.73 5.32
C LEU A 259 3.81 3.42 5.75
N ALA A 260 2.87 2.69 6.35
CA ALA A 260 1.62 3.27 6.83
C ALA A 260 1.85 4.36 7.89
N LEU A 261 2.82 4.17 8.80
CA LEU A 261 3.21 5.20 9.77
C LEU A 261 3.66 6.48 9.07
N GLN A 262 4.52 6.35 8.07
CA GLN A 262 5.05 7.48 7.30
C GLN A 262 3.93 8.19 6.51
N PHE A 263 3.12 7.45 5.74
CA PHE A 263 2.04 8.04 4.97
C PHE A 263 1.00 8.72 5.86
N ALA A 264 0.53 8.05 6.92
CA ALA A 264 -0.47 8.62 7.82
C ALA A 264 0.06 9.90 8.50
N ASN A 265 1.34 9.93 8.89
CA ASN A 265 1.98 11.12 9.46
C ASN A 265 2.03 12.27 8.44
N LYS A 266 2.52 12.00 7.22
CA LYS A 266 2.64 13.01 6.15
C LYS A 266 1.28 13.52 5.63
N MET A 267 0.23 12.71 5.75
CA MET A 267 -1.16 13.12 5.51
C MET A 267 -1.78 13.92 6.67
N GLY A 268 -1.02 14.14 7.76
CA GLY A 268 -1.45 14.95 8.90
C GLY A 268 -2.21 14.18 9.98
N GLY A 269 -2.13 12.85 10.02
CA GLY A 269 -2.73 12.03 11.06
C GLY A 269 -1.97 12.09 12.40
N ASP A 270 -2.70 11.90 13.50
CA ASP A 270 -2.16 11.63 14.84
C ASP A 270 -1.96 10.11 14.98
N VAL A 271 -0.76 9.67 14.64
CA VAL A 271 -0.43 8.25 14.41
C VAL A 271 -0.01 7.54 15.71
N THR A 272 -0.69 6.45 16.06
CA THR A 272 -0.25 5.48 17.07
C THR A 272 0.15 4.17 16.40
N ALA A 273 1.38 3.71 16.65
CA ALA A 273 1.84 2.38 16.29
C ALA A 273 1.40 1.36 17.35
N LEU A 274 0.80 0.25 16.92
CA LEU A 274 0.39 -0.88 17.75
C LEU A 274 1.17 -2.11 17.27
N ASP A 275 2.09 -2.65 18.07
CA ASP A 275 2.92 -3.81 17.68
C ASP A 275 3.22 -4.71 18.87
N ILE A 276 3.36 -6.02 18.63
CA ILE A 276 3.69 -7.00 19.69
C ILE A 276 5.13 -6.90 20.17
N SER A 277 6.01 -6.30 19.36
CA SER A 277 7.45 -6.16 19.58
C SER A 277 7.77 -4.80 20.21
N PRO A 278 7.98 -4.71 21.54
CA PRO A 278 8.23 -3.44 22.22
C PRO A 278 9.54 -2.76 21.77
N ASP A 279 10.50 -3.52 21.25
CA ASP A 279 11.77 -3.03 20.71
C ASP A 279 11.61 -2.20 19.41
N LYS A 280 10.40 -2.14 18.84
CA LYS A 280 10.09 -1.29 17.69
C LYS A 280 9.61 0.12 18.08
N GLU A 281 9.51 0.48 19.36
CA GLU A 281 8.99 1.79 19.76
C GLU A 281 9.78 2.95 19.15
N GLU A 282 11.10 2.96 19.37
CA GLU A 282 11.96 4.07 18.94
C GLU A 282 11.93 4.22 17.41
N GLU A 283 12.06 3.10 16.69
CA GLU A 283 12.01 3.10 15.23
C GLU A 283 10.64 3.52 14.71
N SER A 284 9.55 3.09 15.35
CA SER A 284 8.19 3.53 14.98
C SER A 284 8.01 5.04 15.12
N ARG A 285 8.60 5.65 16.16
CA ARG A 285 8.59 7.10 16.35
C ARG A 285 9.37 7.81 15.25
N GLN A 286 10.54 7.30 14.91
CA GLN A 286 11.36 7.83 13.81
C GLN A 286 10.65 7.70 12.44
N LEU A 287 9.83 6.67 12.27
CA LEU A 287 8.99 6.45 11.09
C LEU A 287 7.70 7.30 11.06
N GLY A 288 7.44 8.13 12.08
CA GLY A 288 6.33 9.08 12.10
C GLY A 288 5.21 8.76 13.11
N ALA A 289 5.36 7.74 13.95
CA ALA A 289 4.42 7.51 15.05
C ALA A 289 4.57 8.59 16.13
N HIS A 290 3.44 9.18 16.55
CA HIS A 290 3.39 10.09 17.69
C HIS A 290 3.34 9.31 19.01
N SER A 291 2.74 8.11 18.99
CA SER A 291 2.64 7.20 20.13
C SER A 291 2.92 5.76 19.72
N PHE A 292 3.38 4.96 20.69
CA PHE A 292 3.56 3.52 20.53
C PHE A 292 2.87 2.78 21.69
N ARG A 293 2.28 1.63 21.38
CA ARG A 293 1.67 0.72 22.36
C ARG A 293 2.02 -0.71 22.01
N THR A 294 2.57 -1.43 22.98
CA THR A 294 2.81 -2.87 22.85
C THR A 294 1.47 -3.59 22.83
N TRP A 295 1.19 -4.33 21.77
CA TRP A 295 -0.04 -5.10 21.55
C TRP A 295 0.10 -6.53 22.09
N GLY A 296 -0.92 -7.09 22.75
CA GLY A 296 -0.90 -8.49 23.20
C GLY A 296 -1.61 -8.78 24.52
N SER A 297 -1.91 -10.05 24.79
CA SER A 297 -2.86 -10.53 25.81
C SER A 297 -2.41 -10.38 27.28
N ALA A 298 -1.14 -10.06 27.54
CA ALA A 298 -0.60 -9.90 28.89
C ALA A 298 -0.43 -8.43 29.31
N THR A 299 -0.65 -7.49 28.39
CA THR A 299 -0.46 -6.05 28.63
C THR A 299 -1.77 -5.33 28.32
N GLY A 300 -2.16 -4.36 29.15
CA GLY A 300 -3.28 -3.43 28.91
C GLY A 300 -3.02 -2.50 27.71
N ALA A 301 -2.61 -3.04 26.57
CA ALA A 301 -2.28 -2.36 25.32
C ALA A 301 -3.39 -1.40 24.88
N GLU A 302 -4.62 -1.78 25.20
CA GLU A 302 -5.87 -1.14 24.87
C GLU A 302 -6.39 -0.20 25.95
N GLU A 303 -5.76 -0.25 27.13
CA GLU A 303 -6.17 0.53 28.28
C GLU A 303 -6.03 2.02 27.96
N GLY A 304 -7.14 2.74 28.07
CA GLY A 304 -7.23 4.14 27.68
C GLY A 304 -7.32 4.41 26.17
N LEU A 305 -7.35 3.38 25.31
CA LEU A 305 -7.54 3.51 23.86
C LEU A 305 -8.97 3.21 23.39
N GLN A 306 -9.87 2.87 24.31
CA GLN A 306 -11.29 2.67 24.00
C GLN A 306 -11.90 3.93 23.38
N GLY A 307 -12.50 3.80 22.20
CA GLY A 307 -13.06 4.95 21.49
C GLY A 307 -12.03 6.00 21.06
N HIS A 308 -10.77 5.62 20.82
CA HIS A 308 -9.68 6.56 20.57
C HIS A 308 -9.46 6.87 19.09
N PHE A 309 -9.56 5.89 18.20
CA PHE A 309 -9.13 6.00 16.81
C PHE A 309 -10.26 6.39 15.86
N ASP A 310 -9.96 7.29 14.90
CA ASP A 310 -10.83 7.58 13.77
C ASP A 310 -10.67 6.50 12.67
N VAL A 311 -9.43 6.01 12.48
CA VAL A 311 -9.09 4.94 11.55
C VAL A 311 -8.13 3.97 12.21
N ILE A 312 -8.35 2.66 12.03
CA ILE A 312 -7.36 1.63 12.31
C ILE A 312 -7.01 0.94 11.00
N LEU A 313 -5.72 0.95 10.63
CA LEU A 313 -5.19 0.19 9.51
C LEU A 313 -4.55 -1.09 10.04
N ASN A 314 -5.21 -2.24 9.80
CA ASN A 314 -4.71 -3.53 10.24
C ASN A 314 -3.75 -4.13 9.21
N CYS A 315 -2.45 -3.98 9.48
CA CYS A 315 -1.35 -4.52 8.69
C CYS A 315 -0.83 -5.87 9.24
N ALA A 316 -1.40 -6.37 10.34
CA ALA A 316 -0.99 -7.64 10.93
C ALA A 316 -1.52 -8.82 10.11
N SER A 317 -0.70 -9.87 10.01
CA SER A 317 -1.08 -11.17 9.43
C SER A 317 -1.66 -12.14 10.46
N ALA A 318 -1.79 -11.72 11.73
CA ALA A 318 -2.41 -12.50 12.79
C ALA A 318 -3.94 -12.36 12.75
N ASN A 319 -4.64 -13.43 13.15
CA ASN A 319 -6.09 -13.38 13.31
C ASN A 319 -6.45 -12.69 14.64
N ILE A 320 -6.75 -11.39 14.58
CA ILE A 320 -7.06 -10.56 15.74
C ILE A 320 -8.59 -10.44 15.87
N PRO A 321 -9.16 -10.67 17.07
CA PRO A 321 -10.60 -10.54 17.28
C PRO A 321 -11.12 -9.17 16.85
N THR A 322 -12.14 -9.14 15.98
CA THR A 322 -12.62 -7.87 15.42
C THR A 322 -13.25 -6.96 16.46
N GLY A 323 -13.95 -7.55 17.45
CA GLY A 323 -14.53 -6.78 18.56
C GLY A 323 -13.50 -6.00 19.34
N GLN A 324 -12.32 -6.59 19.53
CA GLN A 324 -11.17 -5.94 20.16
C GLN A 324 -10.79 -4.67 19.38
N LEU A 325 -10.61 -4.77 18.05
CA LEU A 325 -10.30 -3.61 17.20
C LEU A 325 -11.45 -2.58 17.12
N LEU A 326 -12.70 -3.04 17.06
CA LEU A 326 -13.85 -2.15 17.05
C LEU A 326 -13.95 -1.35 18.35
N SER A 327 -13.62 -1.94 19.49
CA SER A 327 -13.66 -1.26 20.79
C SER A 327 -12.77 0.00 20.83
N LEU A 328 -11.64 -0.05 20.13
CA LEU A 328 -10.67 1.04 20.03
C LEU A 328 -11.11 2.17 19.09
N LEU A 329 -12.06 1.92 18.20
CA LEU A 329 -12.60 2.93 17.29
C LEU A 329 -13.58 3.85 18.02
N LYS A 330 -13.47 5.14 17.72
CA LYS A 330 -14.54 6.12 17.96
C LYS A 330 -15.83 5.68 17.28
N ASN A 331 -16.93 6.31 17.68
CA ASN A 331 -18.11 6.32 16.84
C ASN A 331 -17.76 6.88 15.46
N ASP A 332 -18.39 6.34 14.42
CA ASP A 332 -18.09 6.59 13.01
C ASP A 332 -16.71 6.12 12.51
N GLY A 333 -15.88 5.56 13.39
CA GLY A 333 -14.54 5.09 13.06
C GLY A 333 -14.52 3.93 12.06
N THR A 334 -13.41 3.80 11.34
CA THR A 334 -13.23 2.76 10.31
C THR A 334 -12.07 1.83 10.64
N LEU A 335 -12.35 0.53 10.74
CA LEU A 335 -11.34 -0.52 10.68
C LEU A 335 -11.10 -0.88 9.21
N VAL A 336 -9.88 -0.72 8.74
CA VAL A 336 -9.46 -1.11 7.40
C VAL A 336 -8.55 -2.31 7.48
N GLN A 337 -9.02 -3.44 6.95
CA GLN A 337 -8.28 -4.69 6.86
C GLN A 337 -7.41 -4.70 5.59
N VAL A 338 -6.10 -4.86 5.78
CA VAL A 338 -5.11 -4.94 4.71
C VAL A 338 -4.40 -6.28 4.72
N GLY A 339 -3.95 -6.72 5.90
CA GLY A 339 -3.36 -8.04 6.07
C GLY A 339 -4.40 -9.15 5.86
N ILE A 340 -4.01 -10.25 5.25
CA ILE A 340 -4.85 -11.46 5.16
C ILE A 340 -4.14 -12.55 5.94
N PRO A 341 -4.67 -12.98 7.11
CA PRO A 341 -4.12 -14.14 7.79
C PRO A 341 -4.26 -15.39 6.92
N GLY A 342 -3.25 -16.26 6.93
CA GLY A 342 -3.27 -17.51 6.18
C GLY A 342 -4.37 -18.48 6.64
N GLY A 343 -4.60 -19.55 5.86
CA GLY A 343 -5.48 -20.66 6.27
C GLY A 343 -6.98 -20.40 6.15
N GLY A 344 -7.42 -19.46 5.30
CA GLY A 344 -8.84 -19.17 5.07
C GLY A 344 -9.50 -18.39 6.21
N ALA A 345 -8.74 -17.51 6.87
CA ALA A 345 -9.21 -16.77 8.03
C ALA A 345 -10.49 -15.97 7.76
N THR A 346 -11.41 -16.02 8.71
CA THR A 346 -12.69 -15.31 8.69
C THR A 346 -12.77 -14.28 9.81
N MET A 347 -13.55 -13.23 9.58
CA MET A 347 -13.79 -12.15 10.53
C MET A 347 -15.17 -12.28 11.18
N SER A 348 -15.25 -12.29 12.52
CA SER A 348 -16.52 -12.24 13.25
C SER A 348 -16.74 -10.84 13.82
N VAL A 349 -17.79 -10.16 13.35
CA VAL A 349 -18.05 -8.74 13.63
C VAL A 349 -19.16 -8.61 14.69
N PRO A 350 -18.87 -8.06 15.89
CA PRO A 350 -19.92 -7.76 16.86
C PRO A 350 -20.89 -6.70 16.35
N LEU A 351 -22.13 -7.11 16.07
CA LEU A 351 -23.12 -6.22 15.46
C LEU A 351 -23.52 -5.06 16.37
N GLN A 352 -23.50 -5.23 17.69
CA GLN A 352 -23.81 -4.17 18.63
C GLN A 352 -22.81 -3.01 18.54
N ASP A 353 -21.51 -3.31 18.54
CA ASP A 353 -20.46 -2.30 18.39
C ASP A 353 -20.53 -1.61 17.03
N LEU A 354 -20.77 -2.40 15.97
CA LEU A 354 -20.90 -1.89 14.61
C LEU A 354 -22.08 -0.92 14.48
N VAL A 355 -23.27 -1.33 14.92
CA VAL A 355 -24.52 -0.58 14.75
C VAL A 355 -24.59 0.61 15.69
N PHE A 356 -24.36 0.42 17.00
CA PHE A 356 -24.51 1.51 17.98
C PHE A 356 -23.38 2.53 17.89
N GLY A 357 -22.19 2.11 17.46
CA GLY A 357 -21.08 3.02 17.20
C GLY A 357 -21.05 3.60 15.78
N GLN A 358 -21.95 3.18 14.87
CA GLN A 358 -21.90 3.54 13.44
C GLN A 358 -20.52 3.26 12.81
N LYS A 359 -19.84 2.24 13.33
CA LYS A 359 -18.47 1.88 12.93
C LYS A 359 -18.50 1.17 11.58
N LYS A 360 -17.35 1.17 10.92
CA LYS A 360 -17.19 0.62 9.57
C LYS A 360 -16.08 -0.42 9.58
N VAL A 361 -16.29 -1.51 8.85
CA VAL A 361 -15.25 -2.49 8.52
C VAL A 361 -15.09 -2.46 7.01
N ALA A 362 -13.88 -2.16 6.55
CA ALA A 362 -13.54 -2.07 5.14
C ALA A 362 -12.38 -3.01 4.83
N GLY A 363 -12.37 -3.57 3.62
CA GLY A 363 -11.22 -4.22 3.03
C GLY A 363 -10.62 -3.35 1.94
N THR A 364 -9.35 -3.57 1.63
CA THR A 364 -8.69 -2.93 0.50
C THR A 364 -7.79 -3.93 -0.21
N ILE A 365 -7.60 -3.73 -1.51
CA ILE A 365 -6.68 -4.51 -2.33
C ILE A 365 -5.88 -3.56 -3.21
N VAL A 366 -4.55 -3.55 -3.01
CA VAL A 366 -3.61 -2.66 -3.70
C VAL A 366 -4.18 -1.25 -3.93
N GLY A 367 -3.84 -0.59 -5.03
CA GLY A 367 -4.60 0.54 -5.58
C GLY A 367 -4.67 0.42 -7.09
N GLY A 368 -5.56 1.19 -7.71
CA GLY A 368 -5.63 1.31 -9.16
C GLY A 368 -4.53 2.22 -9.71
N ARG A 369 -4.49 2.43 -11.03
CA ARG A 369 -3.42 3.22 -11.66
C ARG A 369 -3.36 4.66 -11.16
N ALA A 370 -4.52 5.24 -10.81
CA ALA A 370 -4.61 6.60 -10.30
C ALA A 370 -4.00 6.71 -8.89
N ASP A 371 -4.33 5.77 -8.00
CA ASP A 371 -3.73 5.72 -6.66
C ASP A 371 -2.21 5.49 -6.73
N MET A 372 -1.74 4.66 -7.67
CA MET A 372 -0.32 4.34 -7.79
C MET A 372 0.53 5.57 -8.15
N GLN A 373 0.15 6.29 -9.21
CA GLN A 373 0.93 7.47 -9.64
C GLN A 373 0.87 8.57 -8.57
N GLU A 374 -0.32 8.84 -8.02
CA GLU A 374 -0.48 9.81 -6.93
C GLU A 374 0.37 9.46 -5.70
N MET A 375 0.43 8.18 -5.34
CA MET A 375 1.25 7.69 -4.22
C MET A 375 2.74 7.88 -4.48
N LEU A 376 3.23 7.56 -5.69
CA LEU A 376 4.64 7.75 -6.04
C LEU A 376 5.03 9.24 -6.00
N ASP A 377 4.18 10.11 -6.55
CA ASP A 377 4.37 11.55 -6.53
C ASP A 377 4.38 12.08 -5.08
N PHE A 378 3.41 11.65 -4.26
CA PHE A 378 3.35 11.98 -2.84
C PHE A 378 4.61 11.53 -2.09
N ALA A 379 5.06 10.29 -2.33
CA ALA A 379 6.26 9.75 -1.69
C ALA A 379 7.51 10.55 -2.09
N GLY A 380 7.63 10.91 -3.36
CA GLY A 380 8.72 11.75 -3.89
C GLY A 380 8.75 13.15 -3.26
N VAL A 381 7.58 13.79 -3.10
CA VAL A 381 7.47 15.14 -2.52
C VAL A 381 7.67 15.14 -1.00
N HIS A 382 7.10 14.16 -0.30
CA HIS A 382 7.07 14.15 1.17
C HIS A 382 8.18 13.31 1.81
N GLY A 383 9.02 12.67 0.99
CA GLY A 383 10.15 11.86 1.44
C GLY A 383 9.73 10.57 2.15
N VAL A 384 8.62 9.95 1.74
CA VAL A 384 8.23 8.62 2.26
C VAL A 384 9.11 7.57 1.60
N ARG A 385 9.89 6.85 2.40
CA ARG A 385 10.86 5.86 1.90
C ARG A 385 10.80 4.56 2.71
N PRO A 386 10.73 3.40 2.06
CA PRO A 386 10.83 2.13 2.77
C PRO A 386 12.23 1.94 3.35
N LEU A 387 12.34 1.25 4.48
CA LEU A 387 13.61 0.72 4.95
C LEU A 387 13.88 -0.60 4.22
N VAL A 388 14.96 -0.65 3.44
CA VAL A 388 15.26 -1.73 2.49
C VAL A 388 16.56 -2.45 2.82
N GLU A 389 16.54 -3.77 2.65
CA GLU A 389 17.72 -4.64 2.57
C GLU A 389 17.97 -4.95 1.10
N LEU A 390 19.11 -4.48 0.58
CA LEU A 390 19.52 -4.72 -0.79
C LEU A 390 20.22 -6.07 -0.91
N MET A 391 19.84 -6.86 -1.90
CA MET A 391 20.46 -8.15 -2.22
C MET A 391 20.61 -8.29 -3.74
N PRO A 392 21.65 -8.95 -4.26
CA PRO A 392 21.70 -9.28 -5.67
C PRO A 392 20.59 -10.28 -6.04
N LEU A 393 20.08 -10.21 -7.27
CA LEU A 393 19.02 -11.11 -7.75
C LEU A 393 19.49 -12.56 -7.78
N SER A 394 20.78 -12.83 -7.98
CA SER A 394 21.36 -14.17 -7.83
C SER A 394 21.18 -14.80 -6.44
N GLU A 395 20.94 -13.99 -5.40
CA GLU A 395 20.66 -14.43 -4.02
C GLU A 395 19.15 -14.51 -3.72
N VAL A 396 18.27 -14.54 -4.74
CA VAL A 396 16.80 -14.51 -4.57
C VAL A 396 16.25 -15.55 -3.59
N ASN A 397 16.82 -16.77 -3.57
CA ASN A 397 16.36 -17.82 -2.66
C ASN A 397 16.65 -17.49 -1.18
N GLU A 398 17.79 -16.86 -0.88
CA GLU A 398 18.11 -16.38 0.47
C GLU A 398 17.20 -15.21 0.84
N GLY A 399 16.96 -14.27 -0.10
CA GLY A 399 15.97 -13.21 0.09
C GLY A 399 14.59 -13.75 0.45
N MET A 400 14.13 -14.78 -0.27
CA MET A 400 12.84 -15.43 -0.02
C MET A 400 12.78 -16.05 1.37
N LYS A 401 13.85 -16.72 1.79
CA LYS A 401 13.97 -17.29 3.13
C LYS A 401 13.90 -16.21 4.22
N ARG A 402 14.63 -15.09 4.05
CA ARG A 402 14.60 -13.96 5.01
C ARG A 402 13.19 -13.37 5.16
N VAL A 403 12.47 -13.20 4.05
CA VAL A 403 11.09 -12.71 4.06
C VAL A 403 10.17 -13.71 4.76
N ALA A 404 10.27 -15.00 4.44
CA ALA A 404 9.45 -16.05 5.04
C ALA A 404 9.67 -16.19 6.56
N GLU A 405 10.91 -16.02 7.02
CA GLU A 405 11.28 -16.08 8.44
C GLU A 405 10.97 -14.78 9.21
N GLY A 406 10.43 -13.75 8.54
CA GLY A 406 10.13 -12.45 9.15
C GLY A 406 11.38 -11.67 9.61
N LYS A 407 12.55 -11.99 9.06
CA LYS A 407 13.84 -11.40 9.45
C LYS A 407 14.18 -10.11 8.70
N ALA A 408 13.44 -9.77 7.65
CA ALA A 408 13.61 -8.53 6.91
C ALA A 408 13.14 -7.31 7.73
N ARG A 409 13.95 -6.25 7.80
CA ARG A 409 13.63 -4.98 8.46
C ARG A 409 13.78 -3.81 7.46
N TYR A 410 12.80 -3.56 6.59
CA TYR A 410 11.44 -4.13 6.53
C TYR A 410 11.06 -4.73 5.18
N ARG A 411 11.85 -4.44 4.13
CA ARG A 411 11.62 -4.84 2.75
C ARG A 411 12.92 -5.36 2.17
N VAL A 412 12.87 -6.46 1.42
CA VAL A 412 14.00 -6.89 0.60
C VAL A 412 13.83 -6.31 -0.80
N VAL A 413 14.91 -5.81 -1.38
CA VAL A 413 14.95 -5.37 -2.77
C VAL A 413 16.11 -6.07 -3.47
N LEU A 414 15.77 -6.78 -4.54
CA LEU A 414 16.70 -7.49 -5.40
C LEU A 414 17.23 -6.54 -6.47
N ILE A 415 18.55 -6.47 -6.60
CA ILE A 415 19.26 -5.68 -7.62
C ILE A 415 19.66 -6.64 -8.74
N SER A 416 19.35 -6.27 -9.97
CA SER A 416 19.74 -7.05 -11.14
C SER A 416 21.27 -7.09 -11.29
N ASP A 417 21.83 -8.30 -11.37
CA ASP A 417 23.27 -8.59 -11.40
C ASP A 417 23.66 -9.48 -12.59
N TRP A 418 22.92 -9.34 -13.69
CA TRP A 418 23.14 -10.08 -14.93
C TRP A 418 24.54 -9.78 -15.50
N GLN A 419 25.36 -10.82 -15.66
CA GLN A 419 26.64 -10.76 -16.36
C GLN A 419 26.48 -10.99 -17.86
#